data_AF-A0A2N1N315-F1
#
_entry.id   AF-A0A2N1N315-F1
#
_cell.length_a   1.000
_cell.length_b   1.000
_cell.length_c   1.000
_cell.angle_alpha   90.00
_cell.angle_beta   90.00
_cell.angle_gamma   90.00
#
_symmetry.space_group_name_H-M   'P 1'
#
loop_
_entity.id
_entity.type
_entity.pdbx_description
1 polymer ?
#
loop_
_entity_poly.entity_id
_entity_poly.type
_entity_poly.pdbx_seq_one_letter_code
_entity_poly.pdbx_strand_id
1 'polypeptide(L)'
;MPNQVDYHGNFNAEIFEDLFSTLCKALYEKYGPVNIHMDGASYHKRRVENIPTSNTKKQEIIDWLNAHNIVFSDELRRPELLELVQMNKEKVTFACVKIAKQYEHEVSFTPPYHCELQPIEGIWSVVKGEVAHSGPHPNLLSVRNTLLNAFKKKITSQVIIGFWRRALKNAKKYLEFDDNAQLMDEDFDEYDNSDEDCVI
;
A
#
# COMPACT_ATOMS: atom_id res chain seq x y z
N MET A 1 -16.42 23.44 -16.58
CA MET A 1 -15.07 23.57 -15.99
C MET A 1 -14.88 22.37 -15.07
N PRO A 2 -13.90 21.48 -15.28
CA PRO A 2 -13.65 20.40 -14.32
C PRO A 2 -13.06 21.02 -13.06
N ASN A 3 -13.63 20.66 -11.90
CA ASN A 3 -13.20 21.11 -10.58
C ASN A 3 -11.68 20.94 -10.44
N GLN A 4 -11.00 22.07 -10.27
CA GLN A 4 -9.58 22.13 -9.97
C GLN A 4 -9.42 21.76 -8.50
N VAL A 5 -9.38 20.46 -8.22
CA VAL A 5 -9.11 19.93 -6.88
C VAL A 5 -7.65 20.26 -6.56
N ASP A 6 -7.46 21.17 -5.60
CA ASP A 6 -6.16 21.54 -5.06
C ASP A 6 -5.44 20.30 -4.52
N TYR A 7 -4.39 19.88 -5.23
CA TYR A 7 -3.63 18.66 -4.98
C TYR A 7 -2.87 18.67 -3.65
N HIS A 8 -2.58 19.84 -3.07
CA HIS A 8 -1.78 19.94 -1.85
C HIS A 8 -2.61 20.09 -0.56
N GLY A 9 -3.93 20.26 -0.66
CA GLY A 9 -4.84 20.37 0.50
C GLY A 9 -6.10 19.51 0.46
N ASN A 10 -6.51 19.02 -0.73
CA ASN A 10 -7.84 18.40 -0.90
C ASN A 10 -7.84 16.93 -1.35
N PHE A 11 -6.70 16.29 -1.63
CA PHE A 11 -6.71 14.87 -2.01
C PHE A 11 -6.88 13.97 -0.78
N ASN A 12 -8.10 13.48 -0.57
CA ASN A 12 -8.47 12.64 0.57
C ASN A 12 -8.93 11.24 0.09
N ALA A 13 -9.25 10.36 1.04
CA ALA A 13 -9.69 9.00 0.72
C ALA A 13 -10.98 8.96 -0.11
N GLU A 14 -11.94 9.87 0.12
CA GLU A 14 -13.20 9.91 -0.62
C GLU A 14 -12.97 10.25 -2.10
N ILE A 15 -12.17 11.29 -2.37
CA ILE A 15 -11.82 11.68 -3.75
C ILE A 15 -11.04 10.55 -4.43
N PHE A 16 -10.11 9.92 -3.71
CA PHE A 16 -9.38 8.77 -4.24
C PHE A 16 -10.33 7.62 -4.58
N GLU A 17 -11.25 7.27 -3.70
CA GLU A 17 -12.19 6.16 -3.88
C GLU A 17 -13.13 6.37 -5.07
N ASP A 18 -13.61 7.60 -5.28
CA ASP A 18 -14.42 7.95 -6.46
C ASP A 18 -13.64 7.77 -7.76
N LEU A 19 -12.39 8.26 -7.79
CA LEU A 19 -11.48 8.07 -8.93
C LEU A 19 -11.15 6.59 -9.14
N PHE A 20 -10.91 5.87 -8.05
CA PHE A 20 -10.52 4.46 -8.07
C PHE A 20 -11.68 3.57 -8.53
N SER A 21 -12.91 3.86 -8.12
CA SER A 21 -14.12 3.17 -8.60
C SER A 21 -14.32 3.37 -10.11
N THR A 22 -14.16 4.62 -10.57
CA THR A 22 -14.22 4.94 -12.01
C THR A 22 -13.13 4.18 -12.79
N LEU A 23 -11.92 4.12 -12.25
CA LEU A 23 -10.81 3.38 -12.84
C LEU A 23 -11.09 1.87 -12.91
N CYS A 24 -11.54 1.25 -11.82
CA CYS A 24 -11.83 -0.20 -11.77
C CYS A 24 -12.88 -0.58 -12.81
N LYS A 25 -13.97 0.19 -12.90
CA LYS A 25 -14.99 -0.03 -13.94
C LYS A 25 -14.39 0.02 -15.35
N ALA A 26 -13.61 1.05 -15.66
CA ALA A 26 -13.00 1.20 -16.97
C ALA A 26 -11.97 0.11 -17.29
N LEU A 27 -11.23 -0.37 -16.29
CA LEU A 27 -10.29 -1.48 -16.44
C LEU A 27 -11.02 -2.78 -16.73
N TYR A 28 -12.08 -3.11 -15.96
CA TYR A 28 -12.86 -4.31 -16.18
C TYR A 28 -13.53 -4.34 -17.55
N GLU A 29 -14.19 -3.24 -17.95
CA GLU A 29 -14.84 -3.13 -19.27
C GLU A 29 -13.86 -3.33 -20.44
N LYS A 30 -12.59 -2.96 -20.25
CA LYS A 30 -11.59 -2.96 -21.33
C LYS A 30 -10.67 -4.18 -21.32
N TYR A 31 -10.36 -4.72 -20.15
CA TYR A 31 -9.33 -5.74 -19.95
C TYR A 31 -9.77 -6.91 -19.08
N GLY A 32 -10.95 -6.84 -18.44
CA GLY A 32 -11.41 -7.80 -17.44
C GLY A 32 -10.67 -7.66 -16.10
N PRO A 33 -10.63 -8.74 -15.29
CA PRO A 33 -9.89 -8.79 -14.03
C PRO A 33 -8.40 -8.44 -14.18
N VAL A 34 -7.88 -7.59 -13.29
CA VAL A 34 -6.45 -7.21 -13.26
C VAL A 34 -5.91 -7.13 -11.85
N ASN A 35 -4.57 -7.20 -11.74
CA ASN A 35 -3.83 -6.95 -10.50
C ASN A 35 -3.41 -5.48 -10.44
N ILE A 36 -3.82 -4.80 -9.38
CA ILE A 36 -3.54 -3.39 -9.12
C ILE A 36 -2.51 -3.29 -8.01
N HIS A 37 -1.42 -2.57 -8.28
CA HIS A 37 -0.34 -2.34 -7.32
C HIS A 37 -0.33 -0.87 -6.87
N MET A 38 -0.35 -0.61 -5.56
CA MET A 38 -0.41 0.75 -4.98
C MET A 38 0.67 0.97 -3.91
N ASP A 39 1.08 2.22 -3.67
CA ASP A 39 1.91 2.55 -2.49
C ASP A 39 1.10 2.45 -1.19
N GLY A 40 1.80 2.64 -0.07
CA GLY A 40 1.23 2.74 1.26
C GLY A 40 0.67 4.12 1.65
N ALA A 41 0.31 5.02 0.73
CA ALA A 41 -0.24 6.31 1.10
C ALA A 41 -1.50 6.15 1.99
N SER A 42 -1.65 7.02 2.99
CA SER A 42 -2.71 6.88 4.00
C SER A 42 -4.12 6.90 3.39
N TYR A 43 -4.35 7.72 2.36
CA TYR A 43 -5.63 7.79 1.65
C TYR A 43 -5.91 6.55 0.79
N HIS A 44 -4.91 5.77 0.39
CA HIS A 44 -5.11 4.45 -0.24
C HIS A 44 -5.53 3.38 0.79
N LYS A 45 -5.12 3.56 2.05
CA LYS A 45 -5.28 2.57 3.13
C LYS A 45 -6.36 2.96 4.15
N ARG A 46 -7.38 3.71 3.72
CA ARG A 46 -8.56 3.93 4.56
C ARG A 46 -9.29 2.61 4.79
N ARG A 47 -9.52 2.27 6.06
CA ARG A 47 -10.29 1.10 6.47
C ARG A 47 -11.78 1.36 6.23
N VAL A 48 -12.53 0.30 5.94
CA VAL A 48 -13.96 0.41 5.60
C VAL A 48 -14.83 0.91 6.76
N GLU A 49 -14.28 0.87 7.97
CA GLU A 49 -14.88 1.31 9.21
C GLU A 49 -13.82 1.97 10.11
N ASN A 50 -14.28 2.66 11.14
CA ASN A 50 -13.41 3.30 12.12
C ASN A 50 -12.91 2.26 13.14
N ILE A 51 -11.59 2.13 13.23
CA ILE A 51 -10.95 1.28 14.23
C ILE A 51 -10.75 2.10 15.52
N PRO A 52 -11.12 1.57 16.70
CA PRO A 52 -10.86 2.23 17.97
C PRO A 52 -9.39 2.61 18.15
N THR A 53 -9.16 3.78 18.77
CA THR A 53 -7.82 4.34 19.03
C THR A 53 -7.62 4.61 20.53
N SER A 54 -6.42 5.07 20.89
CA SER A 54 -6.11 5.54 22.24
C SER A 54 -6.98 6.70 22.74
N ASN A 55 -7.80 7.32 21.88
CA ASN A 55 -8.78 8.34 22.26
C ASN A 55 -10.24 7.81 22.35
N THR A 56 -10.50 6.57 21.94
CA THR A 56 -11.84 5.97 21.90
C THR A 56 -12.32 5.56 23.30
N LYS A 57 -13.61 5.75 23.62
CA LYS A 57 -14.15 5.40 24.95
C LYS A 57 -14.15 3.88 25.16
N LYS A 58 -14.06 3.42 26.42
CA LYS A 58 -14.02 1.97 26.74
C LYS A 58 -15.21 1.22 26.15
N GLN A 59 -16.41 1.78 26.24
CA GLN A 59 -17.61 1.15 25.69
C GLN A 59 -17.55 0.99 24.17
N GLU A 60 -17.10 2.01 23.44
CA GLU A 60 -16.95 1.95 21.98
C GLU A 60 -15.90 0.90 21.55
N ILE A 61 -14.85 0.69 22.36
CA ILE A 61 -13.88 -0.40 22.14
C ILE A 61 -14.56 -1.77 22.32
N ILE A 62 -15.34 -1.95 23.39
CA ILE A 62 -16.11 -3.16 23.67
C ILE A 62 -17.10 -3.46 22.53
N ASP A 63 -17.84 -2.44 22.09
CA ASP A 63 -18.83 -2.56 21.01
C ASP A 63 -18.15 -3.00 19.71
N TRP A 64 -16.98 -2.45 19.40
CA TRP A 64 -16.19 -2.85 18.23
C TRP A 64 -15.72 -4.31 18.32
N LEU A 65 -15.20 -4.74 19.48
CA LEU A 65 -14.75 -6.12 19.71
C LEU A 65 -15.92 -7.11 19.56
N ASN A 66 -17.08 -6.78 20.13
CA ASN A 66 -18.30 -7.56 19.99
C ASN A 66 -18.77 -7.64 18.52
N ALA A 67 -18.78 -6.52 17.80
CA ALA A 67 -19.15 -6.49 16.38
C ALA A 67 -18.24 -7.37 15.50
N HIS A 68 -16.98 -7.56 15.92
CA HIS A 68 -16.00 -8.43 15.28
C HIS A 68 -15.98 -9.87 15.82
N ASN A 69 -16.89 -10.20 16.74
CA ASN A 69 -16.96 -11.50 17.42
C ASN A 69 -15.63 -11.89 18.11
N ILE A 70 -14.94 -10.91 18.69
CA ILE A 70 -13.71 -11.13 19.45
C ILE A 70 -14.10 -11.38 20.90
N VAL A 71 -13.73 -12.54 21.43
CA VAL A 71 -14.00 -12.91 22.83
C VAL A 71 -12.98 -12.25 23.74
N PHE A 72 -13.44 -11.67 24.85
CA PHE A 72 -12.61 -11.05 25.87
C PHE A 72 -13.25 -11.21 27.26
N SER A 73 -12.46 -11.00 28.32
CA SER A 73 -12.96 -11.00 29.70
C SER A 73 -13.49 -9.61 30.09
N ASP A 74 -14.58 -9.56 30.86
CA ASP A 74 -15.15 -8.32 31.40
C ASP A 74 -14.19 -7.59 32.38
N GLU A 75 -13.20 -8.32 32.90
CA GLU A 75 -12.18 -7.80 33.82
C GLU A 75 -11.12 -6.95 33.10
N LEU A 76 -11.03 -7.03 31.77
CA LEU A 76 -10.00 -6.34 31.01
C LEU A 76 -10.14 -4.82 31.13
N ARG A 77 -8.99 -4.20 31.35
CA ARG A 77 -8.80 -2.76 31.35
C ARG A 77 -8.72 -2.26 29.92
N ARG A 78 -8.93 -0.96 29.77
CA ARG A 78 -8.96 -0.30 28.46
C ARG A 78 -7.69 -0.54 27.62
N PRO A 79 -6.45 -0.53 28.16
CA PRO A 79 -5.26 -0.83 27.37
C PRO A 79 -5.27 -2.25 26.79
N GLU A 80 -5.64 -3.25 27.58
CA GLU A 80 -5.71 -4.66 27.16
C GLU A 80 -6.77 -4.86 26.07
N LEU A 81 -7.92 -4.19 26.18
CA LEU A 81 -8.93 -4.18 25.12
C LEU A 81 -8.41 -3.52 23.83
N LEU A 82 -7.60 -2.46 23.93
CA LEU A 82 -6.97 -1.83 22.75
C LEU A 82 -5.90 -2.72 22.11
N GLU A 83 -5.17 -3.52 22.89
CA GLU A 83 -4.26 -4.53 22.36
C GLU A 83 -5.02 -5.56 21.53
N LEU A 84 -6.19 -6.03 22.01
CA LEU A 84 -7.06 -6.91 21.22
C LEU A 84 -7.53 -6.25 19.92
N VAL A 85 -7.89 -4.96 19.95
CA VAL A 85 -8.21 -4.22 18.71
C VAL A 85 -7.00 -4.21 17.77
N GLN A 86 -5.81 -3.89 18.28
CA GLN A 86 -4.59 -3.80 17.49
C GLN A 86 -4.21 -5.15 16.85
N MET A 87 -4.38 -6.25 17.57
CA MET A 87 -4.14 -7.61 17.06
C MET A 87 -5.14 -8.01 15.97
N ASN A 88 -6.33 -7.41 15.94
CA ASN A 88 -7.41 -7.80 15.04
C ASN A 88 -7.69 -6.79 13.92
N LYS A 89 -7.14 -5.57 13.99
CA LYS A 89 -7.44 -4.49 13.04
C LYS A 89 -7.10 -4.83 11.59
N GLU A 90 -6.12 -5.69 11.36
CA GLU A 90 -5.70 -6.09 10.00
C GLU A 90 -6.78 -6.89 9.28
N LYS A 91 -7.72 -7.50 10.02
CA LYS A 91 -8.89 -8.19 9.47
C LYS A 91 -9.89 -7.22 8.84
N VAL A 92 -9.88 -5.95 9.26
CA VAL A 92 -10.70 -4.91 8.64
C VAL A 92 -10.10 -4.54 7.31
N THR A 93 -10.76 -4.85 6.20
CA THR A 93 -10.21 -4.57 4.87
C THR A 93 -10.18 -3.06 4.54
N PHE A 94 -9.39 -2.67 3.55
CA PHE A 94 -9.36 -1.31 3.03
C PHE A 94 -10.52 -1.05 2.07
N ALA A 95 -11.00 0.19 2.00
CA ALA A 95 -12.10 0.59 1.13
C ALA A 95 -11.78 0.32 -0.35
N CYS A 96 -10.57 0.64 -0.78
CA CYS A 96 -10.10 0.37 -2.15
C CYS A 96 -10.10 -1.13 -2.49
N VAL A 97 -9.78 -2.01 -1.53
CA VAL A 97 -9.82 -3.46 -1.75
C VAL A 97 -11.26 -3.93 -1.96
N LYS A 98 -12.23 -3.39 -1.20
CA LYS A 98 -13.65 -3.67 -1.44
C LYS A 98 -14.10 -3.17 -2.82
N ILE A 99 -13.72 -1.95 -3.20
CA ILE A 99 -14.06 -1.38 -4.51
C ILE A 99 -13.50 -2.25 -5.64
N ALA A 100 -12.20 -2.59 -5.58
CA ALA A 100 -11.55 -3.45 -6.58
C ALA A 100 -12.25 -4.81 -6.71
N LYS A 101 -12.60 -5.43 -5.59
CA LYS A 101 -13.27 -6.74 -5.56
C LYS A 101 -14.66 -6.72 -6.21
N GLN A 102 -15.38 -5.59 -6.20
CA GLN A 102 -16.65 -5.46 -6.93
C GLN A 102 -16.50 -5.62 -8.44
N TYR A 103 -15.28 -5.38 -8.95
CA TYR A 103 -14.91 -5.52 -10.36
C TYR A 103 -13.92 -6.68 -10.57
N GLU A 104 -13.89 -7.65 -9.66
CA GLU A 104 -13.01 -8.84 -9.75
C GLU A 104 -11.51 -8.51 -9.82
N HIS A 105 -11.09 -7.32 -9.38
CA HIS A 105 -9.69 -6.93 -9.32
C HIS A 105 -9.05 -7.33 -8.00
N GLU A 106 -7.75 -7.58 -8.04
CA GLU A 106 -6.93 -7.79 -6.85
C GLU A 106 -6.06 -6.57 -6.59
N VAL A 107 -5.88 -6.23 -5.30
CA VAL A 107 -5.06 -5.09 -4.88
C VAL A 107 -3.91 -5.60 -4.02
N SER A 108 -2.70 -5.20 -4.39
CA SER A 108 -1.47 -5.41 -3.64
C SER A 108 -0.82 -4.08 -3.30
N PHE A 109 -0.22 -3.99 -2.11
CA PHE A 109 0.50 -2.80 -1.67
C PHE A 109 1.99 -3.04 -1.68
N THR A 110 2.77 -2.06 -2.11
CA THR A 110 4.22 -2.14 -1.94
C THR A 110 4.60 -1.93 -0.47
N PRO A 111 5.66 -2.59 0.00
CA PRO A 111 6.24 -2.33 1.32
C PRO A 111 6.59 -0.84 1.51
N PRO A 112 6.49 -0.30 2.74
CA PRO A 112 6.91 1.06 3.05
C PRO A 112 8.38 1.30 2.69
N TYR A 113 8.72 2.51 2.22
CA TYR A 113 10.10 2.93 1.89
C TYR A 113 10.78 2.20 0.72
N HIS A 114 10.05 1.39 -0.04
CA HIS A 114 10.56 0.62 -1.18
C HIS A 114 10.03 1.14 -2.53
N CYS A 115 10.35 2.39 -2.87
CA CYS A 115 9.85 3.03 -4.10
C CYS A 115 10.38 2.37 -5.38
N GLU A 116 11.52 1.66 -5.31
CA GLU A 116 12.08 0.86 -6.39
C GLU A 116 11.24 -0.37 -6.78
N LEU A 117 10.26 -0.73 -5.92
CA LEU A 117 9.24 -1.75 -6.20
C LEU A 117 8.02 -1.16 -6.90
N GLN A 118 7.99 0.14 -7.17
CA GLN A 118 6.90 0.85 -7.80
C GLN A 118 7.27 1.27 -9.24
N PRO A 119 6.82 0.54 -10.27
CA PRO A 119 7.14 0.86 -11.66
C PRO A 119 6.73 2.29 -12.07
N ILE A 120 5.67 2.82 -11.45
CA ILE A 120 5.15 4.16 -11.74
C ILE A 120 6.18 5.26 -11.44
N GLU A 121 7.08 5.08 -10.46
CA GLU A 121 8.15 6.03 -10.16
C GLU A 121 9.14 6.15 -11.32
N GLY A 122 9.45 5.02 -11.95
CA GLY A 122 10.27 4.99 -13.16
C GLY A 122 9.60 5.70 -14.34
N ILE A 123 8.30 5.46 -14.54
CA ILE A 123 7.51 6.15 -15.55
C ILE A 123 7.53 7.66 -15.31
N TRP A 124 7.24 8.10 -14.09
CA TRP A 124 7.29 9.52 -13.72
C TRP A 124 8.68 10.13 -13.89
N SER A 125 9.74 9.39 -13.61
CA SER A 125 11.12 9.86 -13.84
C SER A 125 11.37 10.21 -15.31
N VAL A 126 10.92 9.36 -16.24
CA VAL A 126 11.02 9.64 -17.69
C VAL A 126 10.24 10.89 -18.08
N VAL A 127 9.00 11.00 -17.61
CA VAL A 127 8.12 12.12 -17.95
C VAL A 127 8.64 13.44 -17.35
N LYS A 128 9.02 13.44 -16.07
CA LYS A 128 9.62 14.60 -15.40
C LYS A 128 10.93 15.03 -16.06
N GLY A 129 11.73 14.05 -16.48
CA GLY A 129 12.94 14.29 -17.28
C GLY A 129 12.63 15.05 -18.56
N GLU A 130 11.65 14.63 -19.34
CA GLU A 130 11.28 15.33 -20.59
C GLU A 130 10.82 16.77 -20.33
N VAL A 131 10.01 16.99 -19.28
CA VAL A 131 9.59 18.35 -18.88
C VAL A 131 10.82 19.21 -18.56
N ALA A 132 11.75 18.71 -17.75
CA ALA A 132 12.96 19.45 -17.39
C ALA A 132 13.86 19.78 -18.60
N HIS A 133 13.97 18.88 -19.59
CA HIS A 133 14.78 19.11 -20.80
C HIS A 133 14.10 20.05 -21.81
N SER A 134 12.77 20.19 -21.76
CA SER A 134 12.02 21.00 -22.73
C SER A 134 12.11 22.51 -22.51
N GLY A 135 12.85 22.95 -21.48
CA GLY A 135 13.09 24.36 -21.18
C GLY A 135 12.06 24.96 -20.22
N PRO A 136 12.10 26.28 -19.97
CA PRO A 136 11.20 26.93 -19.03
C PRO A 136 9.76 26.94 -19.54
N HIS A 137 8.82 26.69 -18.64
CA HIS A 137 7.39 26.73 -18.93
C HIS A 137 6.77 28.03 -18.42
N PRO A 138 6.05 28.80 -19.25
CA PRO A 138 5.49 30.10 -18.85
C PRO A 138 4.31 29.98 -17.87
N ASN A 139 3.67 28.82 -17.78
CA ASN A 139 2.52 28.58 -16.90
C ASN A 139 2.25 27.08 -16.72
N LEU A 140 1.35 26.73 -15.80
CA LEU A 140 0.95 25.35 -15.52
C LEU A 140 0.28 24.63 -16.71
N LEU A 141 -0.38 25.36 -17.61
CA LEU A 141 -0.96 24.75 -18.81
C LEU A 141 0.15 24.25 -19.76
N SER A 142 1.22 25.01 -19.90
CA SER A 142 2.41 24.58 -20.66
C SER A 142 3.04 23.33 -20.03
N VAL A 143 3.21 23.31 -18.70
CA VAL A 143 3.69 22.12 -17.98
C VAL A 143 2.78 20.92 -18.24
N ARG A 144 1.47 21.07 -18.08
CA ARG A 144 0.47 20.01 -18.32
C ARG A 144 0.55 19.47 -19.75
N ASN A 145 0.63 20.34 -20.75
CA ASN A 145 0.71 19.92 -22.15
C ASN A 145 2.00 19.17 -22.44
N THR A 146 3.12 19.62 -21.88
CA THR A 146 4.41 18.93 -21.98
C THR A 146 4.36 17.57 -21.31
N LEU A 147 3.78 17.46 -20.10
CA LEU A 147 3.55 16.18 -19.42
C LEU A 147 2.76 15.20 -20.29
N LEU A 148 1.61 15.63 -20.82
CA LEU A 148 0.77 14.78 -21.68
C LEU A 148 1.49 14.34 -22.96
N ASN A 149 2.26 15.25 -23.57
CA ASN A 149 3.08 14.93 -24.73
C ASN A 149 4.19 13.93 -24.39
N ALA A 150 4.84 14.07 -23.24
CA ALA A 150 5.87 13.14 -22.77
C ALA A 150 5.28 11.75 -22.50
N PHE A 151 4.13 11.65 -21.84
CA PHE A 151 3.39 10.38 -21.71
C PHE A 151 3.13 9.74 -23.07
N LYS A 152 2.60 10.50 -24.03
CA LYS A 152 2.28 9.98 -25.37
C LYS A 152 3.50 9.54 -26.18
N LYS A 153 4.61 10.29 -26.09
CA LYS A 153 5.78 10.08 -26.97
C LYS A 153 6.88 9.20 -26.37
N LYS A 154 7.05 9.21 -25.04
CA LYS A 154 8.17 8.56 -24.36
C LYS A 154 7.75 7.28 -23.66
N ILE A 155 6.50 7.15 -23.23
CA ILE A 155 6.04 5.98 -22.48
C ILE A 155 5.48 4.96 -23.47
N THR A 156 6.36 4.10 -23.96
CA THR A 156 6.01 2.95 -24.81
C THR A 156 5.82 1.69 -23.97
N SER A 157 5.24 0.65 -24.56
CA SER A 157 5.13 -0.67 -23.91
C SER A 157 6.49 -1.22 -23.48
N GLN A 158 7.55 -0.98 -24.26
CA GLN A 158 8.91 -1.40 -23.89
C GLN A 158 9.41 -0.70 -22.63
N VAL A 159 9.11 0.60 -22.47
CA VAL A 159 9.46 1.37 -21.27
C VAL A 159 8.70 0.85 -20.06
N ILE A 160 7.39 0.64 -20.19
CA ILE A 160 6.54 0.09 -19.11
C ILE A 160 7.05 -1.29 -18.68
N ILE A 161 7.26 -2.19 -19.63
CA ILE A 161 7.76 -3.55 -19.35
C ILE A 161 9.17 -3.50 -18.74
N GLY A 162 10.02 -2.56 -19.17
CA GLY A 162 11.36 -2.37 -18.62
C GLY A 162 11.34 -2.00 -17.14
N PHE A 163 10.50 -1.06 -16.74
CA PHE A 163 10.35 -0.69 -15.32
C PHE A 163 9.67 -1.79 -14.51
N TRP A 164 8.68 -2.48 -15.08
CA TRP A 164 8.06 -3.65 -14.45
C TRP A 164 9.08 -4.74 -14.15
N ARG A 165 9.92 -5.11 -15.13
CA ARG A 165 10.99 -6.10 -14.95
C ARG A 165 12.02 -5.68 -13.91
N ARG A 166 12.32 -4.38 -13.81
CA ARG A 166 13.22 -3.84 -12.78
C ARG A 166 12.62 -4.01 -11.39
N ALA A 167 11.35 -3.63 -11.20
CA ALA A 167 10.64 -3.81 -9.94
C ALA A 167 10.60 -5.30 -9.55
N LEU A 168 10.27 -6.19 -10.49
CA LEU A 168 10.31 -7.65 -10.25
C LEU A 168 11.70 -8.16 -9.87
N LYS A 169 12.76 -7.68 -10.52
CA LYS A 169 14.14 -8.06 -10.18
C LYS A 169 14.49 -7.64 -8.76
N ASN A 170 14.08 -6.44 -8.35
CA ASN A 170 14.29 -5.96 -6.98
C ASN A 170 13.47 -6.77 -5.97
N ALA A 171 12.20 -7.05 -6.26
CA ALA A 171 11.34 -7.86 -5.40
C ALA A 171 11.93 -9.26 -5.14
N LYS A 172 12.46 -9.92 -6.19
CA LYS A 172 13.11 -11.22 -6.05
C LYS A 172 14.35 -11.17 -5.15
N LYS A 173 15.17 -10.13 -5.26
CA LYS A 173 16.33 -9.96 -4.38
C LYS A 173 15.94 -9.78 -2.92
N TYR A 174 14.84 -9.07 -2.66
CA TYR A 174 14.34 -8.93 -1.28
C TYR A 174 13.85 -10.26 -0.72
N LEU A 175 13.13 -11.04 -1.53
CA LEU A 175 12.68 -12.38 -1.13
C LEU A 175 13.88 -13.30 -0.84
N GLU A 176 14.87 -13.34 -1.73
CA GLU A 176 16.10 -14.12 -1.52
C GLU A 176 16.87 -13.67 -0.27
N PHE A 177 16.92 -12.37 0.04
CA PHE A 177 17.57 -11.88 1.25
C PHE A 177 16.80 -12.26 2.52
N ASP A 178 15.47 -12.17 2.49
CA ASP A 178 14.59 -12.54 3.60
C ASP A 178 14.66 -14.05 3.90
N ASP A 179 14.59 -14.89 2.87
CA ASP A 179 14.76 -16.34 2.99
C ASP A 179 16.11 -16.70 3.62
N ASN A 180 17.19 -16.02 3.19
CA ASN A 180 18.52 -16.24 3.77
C ASN A 180 18.64 -15.73 5.21
N ALA A 181 17.95 -14.65 5.57
CA ALA A 181 17.96 -14.13 6.94
C ALA A 181 17.20 -15.08 7.89
N GLN A 182 16.07 -15.62 7.45
CA GLN A 182 15.30 -16.62 8.22
C GLN A 182 16.08 -17.91 8.44
N LEU A 183 16.81 -18.40 7.43
CA LEU A 183 17.69 -19.56 7.57
C LEU A 183 18.83 -19.33 8.57
N MET A 184 19.40 -18.11 8.63
CA MET A 184 20.44 -17.77 9.60
C MET A 184 19.94 -17.65 11.04
N ASP A 185 18.67 -17.22 11.23
CA ASP A 185 18.05 -17.17 12.55
C ASP A 185 17.68 -18.57 13.07
N GLU A 186 17.31 -19.51 12.18
CA GLU A 186 17.03 -20.91 12.54
C GLU A 186 18.30 -21.70 12.92
N ASP A 187 19.44 -21.40 12.29
CA ASP A 187 20.74 -22.07 12.57
C ASP A 187 21.42 -21.60 13.89
N PHE A 188 20.87 -20.59 14.58
CA PHE A 188 21.44 -20.07 15.82
C PHE A 188 20.85 -20.71 17.10
N ASP A 189 19.80 -21.52 16.98
CA ASP A 189 19.14 -22.20 18.10
C ASP A 189 19.73 -23.61 18.41
N GLU A 190 20.79 -24.03 17.70
CA GLU A 190 21.42 -25.34 17.89
C GLU A 190 22.91 -25.24 18.28
N TYR A 191 23.21 -24.54 19.39
CA TYR A 191 24.46 -24.73 20.14
C TYR A 191 24.22 -24.83 21.65
N ASP A 192 23.85 -26.05 22.03
CA ASP A 192 24.40 -26.84 23.14
C ASP A 192 24.32 -26.28 24.58
N ASN A 193 23.21 -26.60 25.24
CA ASN A 193 23.25 -27.05 26.63
C ASN A 193 23.88 -28.46 26.65
N SER A 194 25.19 -28.54 26.88
CA SER A 194 25.81 -29.77 27.38
C SER A 194 26.43 -29.49 28.75
N ASP A 195 25.77 -30.01 29.78
CA ASP A 195 26.24 -30.14 31.14
C ASP A 195 27.65 -30.78 31.21
N GLU A 196 28.49 -30.30 32.11
CA GLU A 196 29.44 -31.18 32.80
C GLU A 196 29.33 -30.95 34.32
N ASP A 197 28.53 -31.82 34.93
CA ASP A 197 28.62 -32.20 36.34
C ASP A 197 30.04 -32.65 36.71
N CYS A 198 30.54 -32.23 37.87
CA CYS A 198 31.35 -33.08 38.75
C CYS A 198 31.40 -32.57 40.20
N VAL A 199 30.67 -33.29 41.08
CA VAL A 199 31.04 -33.88 42.40
C VAL A 199 32.33 -33.32 43.04
N ILE A 200 32.40 -32.86 44.30
CA ILE A 200 32.00 -33.45 45.61
C ILE A 200 31.72 -32.33 46.62
#